data_AF-A0A354S583-F1
#
_entry.id   AF-A0A354S583-F1
#
_cell.length_a   1.000
_cell.length_b   1.000
_cell.length_c   1.000
_cell.angle_alpha   90.00
_cell.angle_beta   90.00
_cell.angle_gamma   90.00
#
_symmetry.space_group_name_H-M   'P 1'
#
loop_
_entity.id
_entity.type
_entity.pdbx_description
1 polymer ?
#
loop_
_entity_poly.entity_id
_entity_poly.type
_entity_poly.pdbx_seq_one_letter_code
_entity_poly.pdbx_strand_id
1 'polypeptide(L)'
;MGRMMPWGWMALFAVGGSFSAFAQVELGQCDAAPTPNAEVLKAEQALDRADANMARVYLNAVQRKSPDQQIHFQYLSAELSLLSGRPESAASLFYQVYQICPDYHPDLRYKLGALWAGQGRQADAAALL
;
A
#
# COMPACT_ATOMS: atom_id res chain seq x y z
N MET A 1 28.73 32.49 51.19
CA MET A 1 29.24 32.46 49.80
C MET A 1 29.51 31.01 49.46
N GLY A 2 28.90 30.31 48.50
CA GLY A 2 27.84 30.61 47.55
C GLY A 2 27.56 29.34 46.72
N ARG A 3 26.29 29.18 46.30
CA ARG A 3 25.77 28.43 45.14
C ARG A 3 26.01 26.91 45.09
N MET A 4 24.96 26.11 45.28
CA MET A 4 23.92 25.69 44.31
C MET A 4 24.23 24.28 43.75
N MET A 5 23.39 23.30 44.10
CA MET A 5 23.16 22.09 43.29
C MET A 5 22.24 22.44 42.11
N PRO A 6 22.39 21.76 40.96
CA PRO A 6 21.25 20.96 40.48
C PRO A 6 21.69 19.62 39.86
N TRP A 7 21.04 18.50 40.15
CA TRP A 7 19.84 18.01 39.44
C TRP A 7 20.04 17.86 37.92
N GLY A 8 20.62 16.72 37.55
CA GLY A 8 20.54 15.99 36.29
C GLY A 8 21.12 14.62 36.67
N TRP A 9 20.56 13.46 36.37
CA TRP A 9 20.12 12.97 35.07
C TRP A 9 19.00 11.95 35.32
N MET A 10 17.74 12.35 35.11
CA MET A 10 16.70 11.39 34.77
C MET A 10 17.00 10.92 33.34
N ALA A 11 17.57 9.72 33.20
CA ALA A 11 17.67 9.03 31.93
C ALA A 11 16.24 8.64 31.49
N LEU A 12 15.57 9.57 30.81
CA LEU A 12 14.37 9.30 30.03
C LEU A 12 14.78 8.36 28.89
N PHE A 13 14.44 7.07 29.02
CA PHE A 13 14.32 6.18 27.87
C PHE A 13 13.17 6.70 27.00
N ALA A 14 13.50 7.58 26.07
CA ALA A 14 12.63 7.88 24.94
C ALA A 14 12.66 6.67 24.00
N VAL A 15 11.82 5.67 24.28
CA VAL A 15 11.38 4.73 23.23
C VAL A 15 10.40 5.50 22.36
N GLY A 16 10.95 6.39 21.53
CA GLY A 16 10.24 7.06 20.45
C GLY A 16 10.04 6.10 19.29
N GLY A 17 9.26 5.04 19.51
CA GLY A 17 8.75 4.21 18.43
C GLY A 17 7.59 4.95 17.79
N SER A 18 7.86 5.80 16.81
CA SER A 18 6.84 6.25 15.87
C SER A 18 6.40 5.03 15.07
N PHE A 19 5.41 4.30 15.59
CA PHE A 19 4.66 3.33 14.80
C PHE A 19 3.83 4.14 13.79
N SER A 20 4.42 4.41 12.64
CA SER A 20 3.68 4.84 11.47
C SER A 20 2.72 3.70 11.11
N ALA A 21 1.45 3.83 11.50
CA ALA A 21 0.37 2.88 11.25
C ALA A 21 -0.10 2.90 9.78
N PHE A 22 0.84 3.03 8.84
CA PHE A 22 0.54 2.72 7.45
C PHE A 22 0.61 1.20 7.33
N ALA A 23 -0.52 0.59 6.96
CA ALA A 23 -0.54 -0.82 6.61
C ALA A 23 0.57 -1.07 5.57
N GLN A 24 1.42 -2.05 5.84
CA GLN A 24 2.48 -2.44 4.92
C GLN A 24 1.83 -2.87 3.60
N VAL A 25 2.38 -2.41 2.49
CA VAL A 25 1.98 -2.80 1.15
C VAL A 25 2.68 -4.10 0.82
N GLU A 26 1.92 -5.18 0.83
CA GLU A 26 2.39 -6.51 0.50
C GLU A 26 1.78 -6.98 -0.82
N LEU A 27 2.60 -7.61 -1.66
CA LEU A 27 2.14 -8.27 -2.87
C LEU A 27 1.37 -9.55 -2.55
N GLY A 28 0.29 -9.73 -3.30
CA GLY A 28 -0.44 -10.98 -3.36
C GLY A 28 0.17 -12.00 -4.32
N GLN A 29 -0.45 -13.17 -4.37
CA GLN A 29 -0.13 -14.26 -5.28
C GLN A 29 -1.40 -14.80 -5.94
N CYS A 30 -1.32 -15.14 -7.22
CA CYS A 30 -2.34 -15.93 -7.90
C CYS A 30 -1.75 -16.63 -9.12
N ASP A 31 -2.42 -17.68 -9.61
CA ASP A 31 -1.93 -18.48 -10.75
C ASP A 31 -1.74 -17.67 -12.05
N ALA A 32 -2.52 -16.59 -12.22
CA ALA A 32 -2.42 -15.70 -13.38
C ALA A 32 -1.35 -14.61 -13.23
N ALA A 33 -0.78 -14.42 -12.02
CA ALA A 33 0.28 -13.47 -11.76
C ALA A 33 1.65 -14.19 -11.81
N PRO A 34 2.56 -13.81 -12.74
CA PRO A 34 3.90 -14.37 -12.75
C PRO A 34 4.68 -13.96 -11.50
N THR A 35 5.79 -14.63 -11.20
CA THR A 35 6.67 -14.21 -10.10
C THR A 35 7.08 -12.74 -10.26
N PRO A 36 7.00 -11.93 -9.18
CA PRO A 36 7.31 -10.51 -9.26
C PRO A 36 8.78 -10.28 -9.61
N ASN A 37 9.02 -9.41 -10.58
CA ASN A 37 10.37 -9.05 -10.98
C ASN A 37 10.97 -7.94 -10.09
N ALA A 38 12.23 -7.58 -10.33
CA ALA A 38 12.93 -6.60 -9.52
C ALA A 38 12.28 -5.20 -9.49
N GLU A 39 11.64 -4.75 -10.56
CA GLU A 39 10.99 -3.44 -10.59
C GLU A 39 9.66 -3.46 -9.82
N VAL A 40 8.93 -4.58 -9.86
CA VAL A 40 7.74 -4.80 -9.04
C VAL A 40 8.09 -4.76 -7.55
N LEU A 41 9.12 -5.51 -7.13
CA LEU A 41 9.57 -5.54 -5.73
C LEU A 41 10.06 -4.17 -5.23
N LYS A 42 10.73 -3.39 -6.11
CA LYS A 42 11.13 -2.02 -5.77
C LYS A 42 9.93 -1.09 -5.63
N ALA A 43 8.89 -1.25 -6.46
CA ALA A 43 7.66 -0.47 -6.35
C ALA A 43 6.92 -0.76 -5.04
N GLU A 44 6.79 -2.03 -4.67
CA GLU A 44 6.24 -2.48 -3.38
C GLU A 44 7.01 -1.84 -2.22
N GLN A 45 8.33 -2.00 -2.19
CA GLN A 45 9.17 -1.44 -1.12
C GLN A 45 9.11 0.10 -1.05
N ALA A 46 8.94 0.79 -2.18
CA ALA A 46 8.76 2.24 -2.18
C ALA A 46 7.41 2.63 -1.57
N LEU A 47 6.34 1.88 -1.86
CA LEU A 47 5.01 2.10 -1.29
C LEU A 47 4.98 1.81 0.22
N ASP A 48 5.67 0.77 0.67
CA ASP A 48 5.89 0.46 2.10
C ASP A 48 6.49 1.64 2.87
N ARG A 49 7.37 2.40 2.22
CA ARG A 49 8.02 3.59 2.78
C ARG A 49 7.23 4.87 2.56
N ALA A 50 6.02 4.78 2.00
CA ALA A 50 5.21 5.91 1.57
C ALA A 50 5.93 6.85 0.57
N ASP A 51 6.91 6.34 -0.20
CA ASP A 51 7.62 7.10 -1.22
C ASP A 51 6.86 7.03 -2.55
N ALA A 52 5.84 7.88 -2.69
CA ALA A 52 4.99 7.95 -3.87
C ALA A 52 5.77 8.31 -5.16
N ASN A 53 6.89 9.03 -5.04
CA ASN A 53 7.69 9.43 -6.19
C ASN A 53 8.45 8.23 -6.75
N MET A 54 9.16 7.49 -5.90
CA MET A 54 9.89 6.31 -6.32
C MET A 54 8.96 5.18 -6.74
N ALA A 55 7.85 4.97 -6.03
CA ALA A 55 6.81 4.02 -6.44
C ALA A 55 6.36 4.29 -7.88
N ARG A 56 6.10 5.56 -8.24
CA ARG A 56 5.72 5.94 -9.60
C ARG A 56 6.83 5.67 -10.62
N VAL A 57 8.09 5.93 -10.27
CA VAL A 57 9.23 5.65 -11.16
C VAL A 57 9.31 4.16 -11.49
N TYR A 58 9.21 3.30 -10.48
CA TYR A 58 9.28 1.85 -10.65
C TYR A 58 8.05 1.30 -11.38
N LEU A 59 6.84 1.75 -11.04
CA LEU A 59 5.62 1.35 -11.75
C LEU A 59 5.65 1.75 -13.23
N ASN A 60 6.18 2.92 -13.55
CA ASN A 60 6.40 3.33 -14.94
C ASN A 60 7.40 2.42 -15.67
N ALA A 61 8.40 1.89 -14.97
CA ALA A 61 9.34 0.92 -15.54
C ALA A 61 8.65 -0.43 -15.80
N VAL A 62 7.87 -0.93 -14.83
CA VAL A 62 7.06 -2.15 -14.97
C VAL A 62 6.13 -2.04 -16.18
N GLN A 63 5.35 -0.97 -16.27
CA GLN A 63 4.38 -0.78 -17.36
C GLN A 63 5.02 -0.79 -18.75
N ARG A 64 6.21 -0.20 -18.90
CA ARG A 64 6.89 -0.11 -20.21
C ARG A 64 7.65 -1.37 -20.60
N LYS A 65 8.24 -2.07 -19.62
CA LYS A 65 9.22 -3.14 -19.87
C LYS A 65 8.71 -4.53 -19.55
N SER A 66 7.65 -4.64 -18.76
CA SER A 66 7.16 -5.90 -18.20
C SER A 66 5.64 -5.95 -18.23
N PRO A 67 5.01 -5.91 -19.43
CA PRO A 67 3.56 -5.98 -19.56
C PRO A 67 2.96 -7.29 -19.02
N ASP A 68 3.78 -8.35 -18.90
CA ASP A 68 3.44 -9.61 -18.23
C ASP A 68 3.13 -9.44 -16.73
N GLN A 69 3.68 -8.40 -16.09
CA GLN A 69 3.49 -8.09 -14.67
C GLN A 69 2.21 -7.27 -14.40
N GLN A 70 1.24 -7.29 -15.33
CA GLN A 70 0.08 -6.39 -15.32
C GLN A 70 -0.72 -6.45 -14.01
N ILE A 71 -0.93 -7.65 -13.43
CA ILE A 71 -1.70 -7.83 -12.20
C ILE A 71 -1.00 -7.14 -11.02
N HIS A 72 0.30 -7.41 -10.82
CA HIS A 72 1.10 -6.73 -9.80
C HIS A 72 1.13 -5.21 -10.01
N PHE A 73 1.30 -4.78 -11.26
CA PHE A 73 1.27 -3.36 -11.63
C PHE A 73 -0.06 -2.69 -11.26
N GLN A 74 -1.20 -3.32 -11.55
CA GLN A 74 -2.53 -2.79 -11.23
C GLN A 74 -2.73 -2.70 -9.72
N TYR A 75 -2.37 -3.76 -8.98
CA TYR A 75 -2.48 -3.78 -7.52
C TYR A 75 -1.64 -2.66 -6.88
N LEU A 76 -0.35 -2.58 -7.19
CA LEU A 76 0.54 -1.54 -6.65
C LEU A 76 0.16 -0.13 -7.12
N SER A 77 -0.41 0.02 -8.32
CA SER A 77 -0.94 1.31 -8.78
C SER A 77 -2.19 1.73 -8.00
N ALA A 78 -2.99 0.78 -7.53
CA ALA A 78 -4.12 1.05 -6.64
C ALA A 78 -3.63 1.53 -5.27
N GLU A 79 -2.61 0.88 -4.71
CA GLU A 79 -1.95 1.31 -3.46
C GLU A 79 -1.34 2.71 -3.60
N LEU A 80 -0.64 3.00 -4.70
CA LEU A 80 -0.15 4.34 -5.00
C LEU A 80 -1.29 5.37 -5.09
N SER A 81 -2.45 4.96 -5.63
CA SER A 81 -3.62 5.84 -5.73
C SER A 81 -4.20 6.15 -4.35
N LEU A 82 -4.26 5.18 -3.44
CA LEU A 82 -4.63 5.41 -2.03
C LEU A 82 -3.65 6.36 -1.35
N LEU A 83 -2.35 6.09 -1.46
CA LEU A 83 -1.30 6.93 -0.90
C LEU A 83 -1.38 8.38 -1.42
N SER A 84 -1.84 8.55 -2.66
CA SER A 84 -2.01 9.87 -3.30
C SER A 84 -3.38 10.51 -3.04
N GLY A 85 -4.23 9.94 -2.18
CA GLY A 85 -5.57 10.48 -1.90
C GLY A 85 -6.56 10.38 -3.06
N ARG A 86 -6.45 9.35 -3.90
CA ARG A 86 -7.31 9.12 -5.09
C ARG A 86 -8.09 7.80 -4.95
N PRO A 87 -9.06 7.72 -4.02
CA PRO A 87 -9.74 6.47 -3.69
C PRO A 87 -10.59 5.89 -4.84
N GLU A 88 -11.14 6.72 -5.73
CA GLU A 88 -11.91 6.27 -6.90
C GLU A 88 -11.02 5.54 -7.90
N SER A 89 -9.81 6.07 -8.13
CA SER A 89 -8.80 5.43 -8.98
C SER A 89 -8.32 4.12 -8.37
N ALA A 90 -8.09 4.10 -7.06
CA ALA A 90 -7.72 2.88 -6.34
C ALA A 90 -8.80 1.80 -6.47
N ALA A 91 -10.08 2.15 -6.28
CA ALA A 91 -11.18 1.21 -6.40
C ALA A 91 -11.28 0.60 -7.80
N SER A 92 -11.10 1.41 -8.85
CA SER A 92 -11.10 0.93 -10.23
C SER A 92 -9.96 -0.05 -10.50
N LEU A 93 -8.77 0.23 -10.00
CA LEU A 93 -7.58 -0.62 -10.18
C LEU A 93 -7.66 -1.92 -9.37
N PHE A 94 -8.07 -1.85 -8.10
CA PHE A 94 -8.32 -3.06 -7.30
C PHE A 94 -9.42 -3.92 -7.92
N TYR A 95 -10.47 -3.31 -8.48
CA TYR A 95 -11.51 -4.07 -9.16
C TYR A 95 -10.96 -4.82 -10.39
N GLN A 96 -10.06 -4.21 -11.17
CA GLN A 96 -9.41 -4.92 -12.28
C GLN A 96 -8.63 -6.16 -11.81
N VAL A 97 -7.91 -6.05 -10.69
CA VAL A 97 -7.22 -7.19 -10.06
C VAL A 97 -8.24 -8.23 -9.60
N TYR A 98 -9.29 -7.82 -8.88
CA TYR A 98 -10.33 -8.69 -8.36
C TYR A 98 -11.06 -9.48 -9.46
N GLN A 99 -11.29 -8.90 -10.63
CA GLN A 99 -11.92 -9.60 -11.75
C GLN A 99 -11.07 -10.75 -12.30
N ILE A 100 -9.75 -10.69 -12.16
CA ILE A 100 -8.82 -11.70 -12.68
C ILE A 100 -8.43 -12.69 -11.57
N CYS A 101 -8.07 -12.16 -10.41
CA CYS A 101 -7.61 -12.89 -9.25
C CYS A 101 -8.32 -12.38 -7.98
N PRO A 102 -9.55 -12.86 -7.70
CA PRO A 102 -10.30 -12.48 -6.50
C PRO A 102 -9.56 -12.73 -5.18
N ASP A 103 -8.71 -13.75 -5.15
CA ASP A 103 -7.92 -14.18 -4.00
C ASP A 103 -6.46 -13.73 -4.04
N TYR A 104 -6.12 -12.78 -4.93
CA TYR A 104 -4.73 -12.30 -5.10
C TYR A 104 -4.08 -11.93 -3.77
N HIS A 105 -4.74 -11.10 -2.95
CA HIS A 105 -4.27 -10.72 -1.62
C HIS A 105 -5.41 -10.90 -0.62
N PRO A 106 -5.17 -11.39 0.61
CA PRO A 106 -6.22 -11.61 1.62
C PRO A 106 -7.10 -10.37 1.85
N ASP A 107 -6.49 -9.19 1.87
CA ASP A 107 -7.19 -7.93 2.10
C ASP A 107 -7.84 -7.31 0.85
N LEU A 108 -7.68 -7.89 -0.35
CA LEU A 108 -8.15 -7.27 -1.59
C LEU A 108 -9.65 -7.00 -1.57
N ARG A 109 -10.45 -8.00 -1.16
CA ARG A 109 -11.91 -7.87 -1.04
C ARG A 109 -12.29 -6.80 -0.03
N TYR A 110 -11.62 -6.79 1.12
CA TYR A 110 -11.85 -5.80 2.17
C TYR A 110 -11.52 -4.38 1.71
N LYS A 111 -10.33 -4.16 1.11
CA LYS A 111 -9.91 -2.86 0.56
C LYS A 111 -10.90 -2.35 -0.47
N LEU A 112 -11.33 -3.20 -1.41
CA LEU A 112 -12.30 -2.83 -2.44
C LEU A 112 -13.69 -2.54 -1.86
N GLY A 113 -14.18 -3.39 -0.95
CA GLY A 113 -15.47 -3.20 -0.27
C GLY A 113 -15.51 -1.91 0.54
N ALA A 114 -14.45 -1.60 1.29
CA ALA A 114 -14.33 -0.35 2.05
C ALA A 114 -14.36 0.89 1.13
N LEU A 115 -13.67 0.82 -0.02
CA LEU A 115 -13.68 1.90 -1.01
C LEU A 115 -15.07 2.11 -1.63
N TRP A 116 -15.77 1.03 -1.97
CA TRP A 116 -17.14 1.13 -2.50
C TRP A 116 -18.13 1.64 -1.47
N ALA A 117 -18.03 1.23 -0.20
CA ALA A 117 -18.84 1.78 0.87
C ALA A 117 -18.59 3.30 1.03
N GLY A 118 -17.34 3.74 0.98
CA GLY A 118 -16.97 5.16 1.00
C GLY A 118 -17.51 5.97 -0.19
N GLN A 119 -17.76 5.31 -1.33
CA GLN A 119 -18.40 5.89 -2.53
C GLN A 119 -19.94 5.80 -2.49
N GLY A 120 -20.54 5.33 -1.39
CA GLY A 120 -21.99 5.16 -1.26
C GLY A 120 -22.55 3.90 -1.94
N ARG A 121 -21.69 3.03 -2.49
CA ARG A 121 -22.07 1.77 -3.16
C ARG A 121 -22.23 0.63 -2.15
N GLN A 122 -23.16 0.80 -1.20
CA GLN A 122 -23.30 -0.12 -0.06
C GLN A 122 -23.67 -1.55 -0.45
N ALA A 123 -24.54 -1.72 -1.45
CA ALA A 123 -24.93 -3.05 -1.92
C ALA A 123 -23.75 -3.82 -2.54
N ASP A 124 -22.94 -3.14 -3.36
CA ASP A 124 -21.76 -3.74 -3.98
C ASP A 124 -20.69 -4.06 -2.94
N ALA A 125 -20.49 -3.17 -1.96
CA ALA A 125 -19.56 -3.39 -0.86
C ALA A 125 -19.94 -4.62 -0.02
N ALA A 126 -21.22 -4.76 0.32
CA ALA A 126 -21.73 -5.91 1.09
C ALA A 126 -21.60 -7.25 0.34
N ALA A 127 -21.53 -7.23 -1.00
CA ALA A 127 -21.31 -8.44 -1.78
C ALA A 127 -19.85 -8.93 -1.75
N LEU A 128 -18.91 -8.11 -1.28
CA LEU A 128 -17.47 -8.45 -1.18
C LEU A 128 -17.03 -8.89 0.22
N LEU A 129 -17.79 -8.56 1.25
CA LEU A 129 -17.47 -8.76 2.68
C LEU A 129 -18.24 -9.95 3.26
#